data_AF-A0A843F7B6-F1
#
_entry.id   AF-A0A843F7B6-F1
#
_cell.length_a   1.000
_cell.length_b   1.000
_cell.length_c   1.000
_cell.angle_alpha   90.00
_cell.angle_beta   90.00
_cell.angle_gamma   90.00
#
_symmetry.space_group_name_H-M   'P 1'
#
loop_
_entity.id
_entity.type
_entity.pdbx_description
1 polymer ?
#
loop_
_entity_poly.entity_id
_entity_poly.type
_entity_poly.pdbx_seq_one_letter_code
_entity_poly.pdbx_strand_id
1 'polypeptide(L)'
;MRTIPVSGRRGAFVCGDATFHSGTFSIHSPQDMKDVMTQIHGSTQRDDIVPILDVDSFDRRYLNTDLIKELRLRGRRLWLISYVRSVDDIIDTMCGAFDRLCVPYHSIDDPDVLIEAHELTECVIPTIFVKEGKDAITGDPVDPILGSFRRMGYNEYALFDVDGCELTYCGPMTDLTIVS
;
A
#
# COMPACT_ATOMS: atom_id res chain seq x y z
N MET A 1 16.10 15.88 -10.65
CA MET A 1 14.74 16.20 -11.12
C MET A 1 14.45 15.32 -12.31
N ARG A 2 13.72 14.22 -12.10
CA ARG A 2 13.27 13.29 -13.14
C ARG A 2 11.82 12.97 -12.83
N THR A 3 10.93 13.43 -13.69
CA THR A 3 9.52 13.07 -13.72
C THR A 3 9.43 11.67 -14.31
N ILE A 4 8.73 10.74 -13.65
CA ILE A 4 8.45 9.40 -14.19
C ILE A 4 6.95 9.28 -14.42
N PRO A 5 6.48 9.03 -15.65
CA PRO A 5 5.09 8.71 -15.89
C PRO A 5 4.80 7.30 -15.35
N VAL A 6 3.78 7.20 -14.49
CA VAL A 6 3.26 5.94 -13.97
C VAL A 6 2.54 5.20 -15.11
N SER A 7 3.33 4.41 -15.84
CA SER A 7 2.90 3.45 -16.85
C SER A 7 3.99 2.39 -16.94
N GLY A 8 4.02 1.49 -15.97
CA GLY A 8 4.72 0.21 -16.03
C GLY A 8 3.69 -0.91 -16.22
N ARG A 9 3.97 -1.87 -17.10
CA ARG A 9 3.16 -3.08 -17.26
C ARG A 9 2.91 -3.71 -15.89
N ARG A 10 1.64 -3.87 -15.49
CA ARG A 10 1.10 -4.35 -14.18
C ARG A 10 0.77 -3.19 -13.25
N GLY A 11 -0.50 -2.79 -13.30
CA GLY A 11 -1.02 -1.54 -12.76
C GLY A 11 -0.54 -1.21 -11.36
N ALA A 12 0.12 -0.06 -11.22
CA ALA A 12 0.16 0.69 -9.99
C ALA A 12 -0.36 2.09 -10.24
N PHE A 13 -1.31 2.58 -9.43
CA PHE A 13 -1.87 3.93 -9.56
C PHE A 13 -1.52 4.74 -8.32
N VAL A 14 -0.77 5.82 -8.55
CA VAL A 14 -0.59 6.90 -7.59
C VAL A 14 -1.45 8.06 -8.07
N CYS A 15 -2.26 8.66 -7.19
CA CYS A 15 -3.05 9.85 -7.52
C CYS A 15 -2.16 11.12 -7.60
N GLY A 16 -1.02 11.05 -8.28
CA GLY A 16 -0.11 12.17 -8.51
C GLY A 16 1.39 11.84 -8.41
N ASP A 17 2.23 12.81 -8.78
CA ASP A 17 3.68 12.73 -8.53
C ASP A 17 3.92 12.79 -7.02
N ALA A 18 4.48 11.76 -6.41
CA ALA A 18 4.75 11.74 -4.97
C ALA A 18 6.25 11.55 -4.67
N THR A 19 6.74 12.19 -3.62
CA THR A 19 8.06 11.89 -3.04
C THR A 19 7.90 11.40 -1.62
N PHE A 20 8.62 10.34 -1.26
CA PHE A 20 8.68 9.87 0.12
C PHE A 20 9.90 10.44 0.83
N HIS A 21 9.70 11.05 2.00
CA HIS A 21 10.77 11.53 2.85
C HIS A 21 10.37 11.44 4.33
N SER A 22 11.24 10.85 5.15
CA SER A 22 11.08 10.77 6.61
C SER A 22 9.71 10.24 7.07
N GLY A 23 9.16 9.23 6.39
CA GLY A 23 7.87 8.63 6.74
C GLY A 23 6.63 9.31 6.13
N THR A 24 6.82 10.37 5.36
CA THR A 24 5.71 11.14 4.76
C THR A 24 5.83 11.16 3.24
N PHE A 25 4.68 11.06 2.57
CA PHE A 25 4.57 11.32 1.14
C PHE A 25 4.18 12.77 0.89
N SER A 26 4.83 13.43 -0.06
CA SER A 26 4.44 14.76 -0.55
C SER A 26 4.02 14.66 -2.01
N ILE A 27 2.80 15.11 -2.33
CA ILE A 27 2.30 15.16 -3.71
C ILE A 27 2.71 16.47 -4.35
N HIS A 28 3.37 16.40 -5.50
CA HIS A 28 3.74 17.56 -6.32
C HIS A 28 2.70 17.88 -7.40
N SER A 29 1.99 16.85 -7.88
CA SER A 29 1.02 16.97 -8.97
C SER A 29 -0.23 16.10 -8.69
N PRO A 30 -1.18 16.53 -7.84
CA PRO A 30 -2.35 15.73 -7.52
C PRO A 30 -3.21 15.49 -8.77
N GLN A 31 -3.65 14.25 -8.96
CA GLN A 31 -4.57 13.90 -10.04
C GLN A 31 -6.03 14.06 -9.60
N ASP A 32 -6.88 14.53 -10.51
CA ASP A 32 -8.33 14.55 -10.28
C ASP A 32 -8.84 13.11 -10.18
N MET A 33 -9.66 12.83 -9.17
CA MET A 33 -10.25 11.51 -8.94
C MET A 33 -11.01 11.00 -10.17
N LYS A 34 -11.67 11.89 -10.92
CA LYS A 34 -12.38 11.53 -12.15
C LYS A 34 -11.44 10.97 -13.21
N ASP A 35 -10.23 11.50 -13.32
CA ASP A 35 -9.23 11.04 -14.28
C ASP A 35 -8.65 9.69 -13.85
N VAL A 36 -8.35 9.54 -12.56
CA VAL A 36 -7.94 8.26 -11.95
C VAL A 36 -9.00 7.17 -12.23
N MET A 37 -10.26 7.48 -11.95
CA MET A 37 -11.38 6.57 -12.21
C MET A 37 -11.52 6.26 -13.70
N THR A 38 -11.35 7.24 -14.58
CA THR A 38 -11.40 7.03 -16.04
C THR A 38 -10.30 6.07 -16.50
N GLN A 39 -9.08 6.21 -15.95
CA GLN A 39 -7.97 5.31 -16.26
C GLN A 39 -8.21 3.88 -15.75
N ILE A 40 -8.71 3.73 -14.52
CA ILE A 40 -9.04 2.42 -13.94
C ILE A 40 -10.14 1.71 -14.77
N HIS A 41 -11.17 2.45 -15.20
CA HIS A 41 -12.23 1.90 -16.06
C HIS A 41 -11.73 1.57 -17.48
N GLY A 42 -10.81 2.38 -18.01
CA GLY A 42 -10.24 2.22 -19.36
C GLY A 42 -9.26 1.05 -19.51
N SER A 43 -8.71 0.53 -18.40
CA SER A 43 -7.85 -0.65 -18.43
C SER A 43 -8.63 -1.89 -18.89
N THR A 44 -8.21 -2.56 -19.97
CA THR A 44 -8.93 -3.71 -20.53
C THR A 44 -8.71 -5.02 -19.75
N GLN A 45 -7.78 -5.06 -18.79
CA GLN A 45 -7.43 -6.26 -18.02
C GLN A 45 -8.23 -6.33 -16.72
N ARG A 46 -9.39 -7.01 -16.74
CA ARG A 46 -10.32 -7.08 -15.59
C ARG A 46 -9.73 -7.72 -14.33
N ASP A 47 -8.70 -8.55 -14.48
CA ASP A 47 -8.07 -9.29 -13.37
C ASP A 47 -6.82 -8.61 -12.81
N ASP A 48 -6.41 -7.46 -13.37
CA ASP A 48 -5.27 -6.72 -12.87
C ASP A 48 -5.56 -6.13 -11.48
N ILE A 49 -4.57 -6.27 -10.60
CA ILE A 49 -4.54 -5.57 -9.32
C ILE A 49 -4.34 -4.08 -9.62
N VAL A 50 -5.14 -3.25 -8.95
CA VAL A 50 -5.07 -1.79 -9.01
C VAL A 50 -4.71 -1.32 -7.61
N PRO A 51 -3.41 -1.13 -7.30
CA PRO A 51 -3.01 -0.55 -6.04
C PRO A 51 -3.23 0.96 -6.11
N ILE A 52 -3.70 1.50 -5.00
CA ILE A 52 -4.08 2.89 -4.81
C ILE A 52 -3.35 3.38 -3.57
N LEU A 53 -2.48 4.38 -3.72
CA LEU A 53 -1.81 5.02 -2.59
C LEU A 53 -2.59 6.26 -2.14
N ASP A 54 -3.11 6.22 -0.93
CA ASP A 54 -3.80 7.33 -0.27
C ASP A 54 -2.80 8.27 0.40
N VAL A 55 -2.15 9.13 -0.39
CA VAL A 55 -1.11 10.02 0.14
C VAL A 55 -1.63 11.00 1.20
N ASP A 56 -2.88 11.48 1.07
CA ASP A 56 -3.48 12.42 2.01
C ASP A 56 -3.58 11.81 3.42
N SER A 57 -3.88 10.51 3.51
CA SER A 57 -3.88 9.81 4.79
C SER A 57 -2.53 9.81 5.50
N PHE A 58 -1.41 9.72 4.76
CA PHE A 58 -0.07 9.74 5.35
C PHE A 58 0.34 11.13 5.83
N ASP A 59 -0.04 12.18 5.10
CA ASP A 59 0.23 13.57 5.49
C ASP A 59 -0.55 13.93 6.77
N ARG A 60 -1.85 13.65 6.77
CA ARG A 60 -2.73 13.97 7.89
C ARG A 60 -2.69 12.92 9.01
N ARG A 61 -1.99 11.81 8.76
CA ARG A 61 -1.87 10.63 9.60
C ARG A 61 -3.23 10.02 9.96
N TYR A 62 -4.24 10.04 9.11
CA TYR A 62 -5.55 9.44 9.44
C TYR A 62 -6.16 8.78 8.21
N LEU A 63 -7.03 7.79 8.42
CA LEU A 63 -7.70 7.09 7.33
C LEU A 63 -8.65 7.99 6.52
N ASN A 64 -8.45 8.09 5.21
CA ASN A 64 -9.33 8.88 4.35
C ASN A 64 -10.63 8.14 4.01
N THR A 65 -11.64 8.25 4.88
CA THR A 65 -12.93 7.58 4.68
C THR A 65 -13.73 8.09 3.48
N ASP A 66 -13.47 9.31 3.00
CA ASP A 66 -14.15 9.83 1.81
C ASP A 66 -13.61 9.17 0.55
N LEU A 67 -12.30 8.96 0.46
CA LEU A 67 -11.68 8.16 -0.60
C LEU A 67 -12.25 6.74 -0.64
N ILE A 68 -12.42 6.08 0.51
CA ILE A 68 -13.01 4.74 0.62
C ILE A 68 -14.43 4.69 0.03
N LYS A 69 -15.24 5.73 0.27
CA LYS A 69 -16.62 5.81 -0.26
C LYS A 69 -16.62 6.04 -1.77
N GLU A 70 -15.73 6.90 -2.27
CA GLU A 70 -15.63 7.26 -3.69
C GLU A 70 -15.10 6.10 -4.56
N LEU A 71 -14.15 5.32 -4.04
CA LEU A 71 -13.52 4.20 -4.73
C LEU A 71 -14.34 2.91 -4.74
N ARG A 72 -15.66 2.97 -4.46
CA ARG A 72 -16.58 1.83 -4.53
C ARG A 72 -16.79 1.34 -5.97
N LEU A 73 -15.72 0.87 -6.60
CA LEU A 73 -15.70 0.25 -7.92
C LEU A 73 -16.12 -1.21 -7.80
N ARG A 74 -16.96 -1.67 -8.72
CA ARG A 74 -17.37 -3.07 -8.79
C ARG A 74 -16.61 -3.78 -9.91
N GLY A 75 -16.03 -4.94 -9.61
CA GLY A 75 -15.45 -5.85 -10.61
C GLY A 75 -13.99 -5.61 -10.98
N ARG A 76 -13.21 -4.99 -10.10
CA ARG A 76 -11.73 -4.89 -10.18
C ARG A 76 -11.12 -5.29 -8.85
N ARG A 77 -9.87 -5.75 -8.90
CA ARG A 77 -9.11 -6.10 -7.69
C ARG A 77 -8.38 -4.88 -7.15
N LEU A 78 -9.00 -4.14 -6.22
CA LEU A 78 -8.43 -2.91 -5.67
C LEU A 78 -7.60 -3.18 -4.42
N TRP A 79 -6.37 -2.66 -4.39
CA TRP A 79 -5.50 -2.74 -3.22
C TRP A 79 -5.28 -1.33 -2.69
N LEU A 80 -5.68 -1.05 -1.46
CA LEU A 80 -5.49 0.27 -0.87
C LEU A 80 -4.24 0.29 -0.01
N ILE A 81 -3.37 1.27 -0.19
CA ILE A 81 -2.26 1.59 0.70
C ILE A 81 -2.63 2.91 1.40
N SER A 82 -2.92 2.87 2.69
CA SER A 82 -3.37 4.04 3.46
C SER A 82 -2.77 4.00 4.87
N TYR A 83 -2.79 5.15 5.54
CA TYR A 83 -2.36 5.27 6.93
C TYR A 83 -3.41 4.68 7.86
N VAL A 84 -2.99 3.73 8.70
CA VAL A 84 -3.86 2.99 9.63
C VAL A 84 -3.33 3.15 11.05
N ARG A 85 -4.17 3.63 11.97
CA ARG A 85 -3.81 3.81 13.39
C ARG A 85 -4.32 2.68 14.28
N SER A 86 -5.44 2.08 13.91
CA SER A 86 -6.15 1.13 14.76
C SER A 86 -6.84 0.04 13.94
N VAL A 87 -7.34 -0.97 14.63
CA VAL A 87 -8.18 -2.01 14.01
C VAL A 87 -9.51 -1.46 13.51
N ASP A 88 -10.05 -0.41 14.14
CA ASP A 88 -11.28 0.24 13.65
C ASP A 88 -11.09 0.82 12.24
N ASP A 89 -9.93 1.44 11.95
CA ASP A 89 -9.60 1.93 10.61
C ASP A 89 -9.58 0.78 9.57
N ILE A 90 -9.13 -0.40 9.98
CA ILE A 90 -9.12 -1.60 9.13
C ILE A 90 -10.55 -2.05 8.85
N ILE A 91 -11.40 -2.12 9.87
CA ILE A 91 -12.82 -2.47 9.71
C ILE A 91 -13.52 -1.50 8.76
N ASP A 92 -13.32 -0.19 8.94
CA ASP A 92 -13.90 0.85 8.09
C ASP A 92 -13.47 0.71 6.64
N THR A 93 -12.19 0.39 6.41
CA THR A 93 -11.65 0.14 5.08
C THR A 93 -12.23 -1.12 4.44
N MET A 94 -12.35 -2.21 5.20
CA MET A 94 -12.90 -3.47 4.73
C MET A 94 -14.40 -3.38 4.41
N CYS A 95 -15.12 -2.42 4.98
CA CYS A 95 -16.49 -2.07 4.58
C CYS A 95 -16.57 -1.36 3.21
N GLY A 96 -15.42 -1.00 2.64
CA GLY A 96 -15.24 -0.52 1.28
C GLY A 96 -15.33 -1.63 0.22
N ALA A 97 -14.98 -1.29 -1.02
CA ALA A 97 -14.95 -2.25 -2.14
C ALA A 97 -13.52 -2.75 -2.45
N PHE A 98 -12.65 -2.82 -1.43
CA PHE A 98 -11.25 -3.20 -1.59
C PHE A 98 -11.06 -4.70 -1.38
N ASP A 99 -10.18 -5.29 -2.20
CA ASP A 99 -9.82 -6.71 -2.10
C ASP A 99 -8.75 -6.95 -1.05
N ARG A 100 -7.82 -5.99 -0.95
CA ARG A 100 -6.73 -6.01 0.03
C ARG A 100 -6.48 -4.61 0.58
N LEU A 101 -6.16 -4.57 1.86
CA LEU A 101 -5.61 -3.39 2.53
C LEU A 101 -4.13 -3.63 2.78
N CYS A 102 -3.29 -2.88 2.10
CA CYS A 102 -1.85 -2.82 2.32
C CYS A 102 -1.58 -1.87 3.47
N VAL A 103 -1.20 -2.40 4.64
CA VAL A 103 -0.95 -1.60 5.84
C VAL A 103 0.56 -1.38 6.00
N PRO A 104 1.08 -0.16 5.81
CA PRO A 104 2.50 0.09 5.97
C PRO A 104 2.91 -0.06 7.43
N TYR A 105 3.88 -0.93 7.70
CA TYR A 105 4.48 -1.11 9.02
C TYR A 105 4.97 0.22 9.61
N HIS A 106 5.45 1.10 8.75
CA HIS A 106 5.92 2.44 9.10
C HIS A 106 4.84 3.40 9.61
N SER A 107 3.57 3.11 9.33
CA SER A 107 2.44 3.96 9.72
C SER A 107 1.78 3.55 11.04
N ILE A 108 2.18 2.40 11.59
CA ILE A 108 1.58 1.80 12.75
C ILE A 108 2.41 2.15 13.99
N ASP A 109 1.77 2.75 14.99
CA ASP A 109 2.42 3.11 16.25
C ASP A 109 2.53 1.90 17.20
N ASP A 110 1.59 0.95 17.10
CA ASP A 110 1.53 -0.25 17.93
C ASP A 110 1.49 -1.54 17.07
N PRO A 111 2.54 -2.37 17.09
CA PRO A 111 2.59 -3.62 16.33
C PRO A 111 1.42 -4.58 16.58
N ASP A 112 0.76 -4.49 17.74
CA ASP A 112 -0.40 -5.33 18.08
C ASP A 112 -1.58 -5.08 17.12
N VAL A 113 -1.67 -3.90 16.49
CA VAL A 113 -2.66 -3.61 15.44
C VAL A 113 -2.57 -4.61 14.28
N LEU A 114 -1.36 -5.01 13.87
CA LEU A 114 -1.21 -6.01 12.81
C LEU A 114 -1.59 -7.41 13.27
N ILE A 115 -1.37 -7.75 14.55
CA ILE A 115 -1.77 -9.05 15.10
C ILE A 115 -3.29 -9.14 15.11
N GLU A 116 -3.96 -8.15 15.69
CA GLU A 116 -5.42 -8.09 15.74
C GLU A 116 -6.04 -8.05 14.34
N ALA A 117 -5.42 -7.31 13.40
CA ALA A 117 -5.84 -7.30 12.01
C ALA A 117 -5.80 -8.69 11.35
N HIS A 118 -4.74 -9.46 11.63
CA HIS A 118 -4.58 -10.81 11.09
C HIS A 118 -5.65 -11.77 11.62
N GLU A 119 -5.98 -11.65 12.91
CA GLU A 119 -7.04 -12.44 13.53
C GLU A 119 -8.43 -12.10 12.98
N LEU A 120 -8.64 -10.84 12.58
CA LEU A 120 -9.90 -10.36 12.03
C LEU A 120 -10.10 -10.74 10.56
N THR A 121 -9.05 -10.67 9.73
CA THR A 121 -9.17 -10.82 8.28
C THR A 121 -7.85 -11.19 7.58
N GLU A 122 -7.93 -12.03 6.55
CA GLU A 122 -6.81 -12.35 5.65
C GLU A 122 -6.61 -11.29 4.55
N CYS A 123 -7.45 -10.26 4.49
CA CYS A 123 -7.37 -9.23 3.45
C CYS A 123 -6.34 -8.13 3.77
N VAL A 124 -5.75 -8.13 4.96
CA VAL A 124 -4.69 -7.19 5.33
C VAL A 124 -3.34 -7.76 4.91
N ILE A 125 -2.57 -6.96 4.18
CA ILE A 125 -1.20 -7.28 3.75
C ILE A 125 -0.24 -6.29 4.42
N PRO A 126 0.64 -6.74 5.33
CA PRO A 126 1.63 -5.87 5.92
C PRO A 126 2.61 -5.43 4.82
N THR A 127 2.88 -4.13 4.78
CA THR A 127 3.63 -3.50 3.70
C THR A 127 4.87 -2.80 4.24
N ILE A 128 6.00 -2.95 3.56
CA ILE A 128 7.26 -2.28 3.91
C ILE A 128 7.56 -1.28 2.79
N PHE A 129 7.71 -0.01 3.16
CA PHE A 129 8.29 0.97 2.25
C PHE A 129 9.78 0.72 2.13
N VAL A 130 10.23 0.49 0.89
CA VAL A 130 11.63 0.19 0.58
C VAL A 130 12.24 1.21 -0.35
N LYS A 131 13.53 1.43 -0.18
CA LYS A 131 14.37 2.27 -1.02
C LYS A 131 15.67 1.54 -1.28
N GLU A 132 16.04 1.34 -2.55
CA GLU A 132 17.24 0.59 -2.93
C GLU A 132 17.35 -0.79 -2.23
N GLY A 133 16.21 -1.49 -2.06
CA GLY A 133 16.13 -2.81 -1.41
C GLY A 133 16.26 -2.80 0.12
N LYS A 134 16.28 -1.63 0.76
CA LYS A 134 16.35 -1.45 2.22
C LYS A 134 15.13 -0.74 2.74
N ASP A 135 14.94 -0.74 4.06
CA ASP A 135 13.90 0.02 4.71
C ASP A 135 14.00 1.53 4.37
N ALA A 136 12.91 2.12 3.86
CA ALA A 136 12.93 3.49 3.33
C ALA A 136 13.08 4.58 4.40
N ILE A 137 12.87 4.26 5.69
CA ILE A 137 12.96 5.23 6.79
C ILE A 137 14.32 5.13 7.49
N THR A 138 14.72 3.91 7.84
CA THR A 138 15.92 3.64 8.64
C THR A 138 17.16 3.39 7.78
N GLY A 139 16.99 2.91 6.55
CA GLY A 139 18.07 2.43 5.70
C GLY A 139 18.63 1.07 6.11
N ASP A 140 17.97 0.38 7.05
CA ASP A 140 18.36 -0.94 7.53
C ASP A 140 17.85 -2.07 6.61
N PRO A 141 18.41 -3.29 6.71
CA PRO A 141 17.87 -4.46 6.03
C PRO A 141 16.42 -4.75 6.42
N VAL A 142 15.60 -5.24 5.49
CA VAL A 142 14.18 -5.55 5.72
C VAL A 142 13.95 -6.89 6.46
N ASP A 143 14.95 -7.78 6.48
CA ASP A 143 14.83 -9.12 7.06
C ASP A 143 14.31 -9.16 8.51
N PRO A 144 14.74 -8.27 9.43
CA PRO A 144 14.19 -8.24 10.78
C PRO A 144 12.69 -7.92 10.82
N ILE A 145 12.23 -7.04 9.93
CA ILE A 145 10.81 -6.63 9.81
C ILE A 145 10.00 -7.83 9.28
N LEU A 146 10.49 -8.50 8.25
CA LEU A 146 9.87 -9.70 7.70
C LEU A 146 9.80 -10.84 8.74
N GLY A 147 10.86 -10.99 9.55
CA GLY A 147 10.86 -11.90 10.69
C GLY A 147 9.79 -11.57 11.73
N SER A 148 9.48 -10.29 11.94
CA SER A 148 8.38 -9.85 12.80
C SER A 148 7.01 -10.19 12.22
N PHE A 149 6.77 -9.90 10.93
CA PHE A 149 5.50 -10.27 10.27
C PHE A 149 5.22 -11.76 10.36
N ARG A 150 6.24 -12.61 10.14
CA ARG A 150 6.10 -14.06 10.29
C ARG A 150 5.74 -14.47 11.71
N ARG A 151 6.32 -13.84 12.73
CA ARG A 151 5.96 -14.10 14.14
C ARG A 151 4.53 -13.68 14.47
N MET A 152 4.00 -12.67 13.76
CA MET A 152 2.61 -12.22 13.87
C MET A 152 1.62 -13.11 13.12
N GLY A 153 2.08 -14.12 12.37
CA GLY A 153 1.23 -15.07 11.64
C GLY A 153 1.06 -14.77 10.14
N TYR A 154 1.58 -13.64 9.67
CA TYR A 154 1.49 -13.30 8.25
C TYR A 154 2.38 -14.21 7.40
N ASN A 155 1.77 -14.75 6.34
CA ASN A 155 2.47 -15.53 5.33
C ASN A 155 2.74 -14.72 4.06
N GLU A 156 2.15 -13.54 3.94
CA GLU A 156 2.23 -12.68 2.75
C GLU A 156 2.62 -11.27 3.19
N TYR A 157 3.28 -10.53 2.31
CA TYR A 157 3.66 -9.15 2.55
C TYR A 157 3.73 -8.39 1.22
N ALA A 158 3.86 -7.07 1.30
CA ALA A 158 4.17 -6.27 0.13
C ALA A 158 5.38 -5.38 0.39
N LEU A 159 6.13 -5.09 -0.67
CA LEU A 159 7.16 -4.07 -0.70
C LEU A 159 6.67 -2.94 -1.58
N PHE A 160 6.66 -1.72 -1.06
CA PHE A 160 6.40 -0.53 -1.85
C PHE A 160 7.73 0.18 -2.10
N ASP A 161 8.25 0.08 -3.33
CA ASP A 161 9.44 0.80 -3.74
C ASP A 161 9.10 2.29 -3.90
N VAL A 162 9.65 3.12 -3.02
CA VAL A 162 9.40 4.55 -3.02
C VAL A 162 10.14 5.30 -4.13
N ASP A 163 11.19 4.71 -4.72
CA ASP A 163 11.91 5.32 -5.84
C ASP A 163 11.14 5.15 -7.15
N GLY A 164 10.55 3.96 -7.36
CA GLY A 164 9.72 3.63 -8.53
C GLY A 164 8.22 3.89 -8.36
N CYS A 165 7.75 4.14 -7.12
CA CYS A 165 6.33 4.13 -6.76
C CYS A 165 5.62 2.83 -7.18
N GLU A 166 6.27 1.70 -6.95
CA GLU A 166 5.81 0.37 -7.37
C GLU A 166 5.48 -0.50 -6.15
N LEU A 167 4.28 -1.10 -6.16
CA LEU A 167 3.91 -2.10 -5.17
C LEU A 167 4.22 -3.50 -5.70
N THR A 168 5.14 -4.19 -5.04
CA THR A 168 5.43 -5.61 -5.27
C THR A 168 4.73 -6.43 -4.20
N TYR A 169 3.79 -7.27 -4.63
CA TYR A 169 3.23 -8.30 -3.76
C TYR A 169 4.19 -9.48 -3.65
N CYS A 170 4.53 -9.83 -2.42
CA CYS A 170 5.33 -10.98 -2.09
C CYS A 170 4.39 -12.02 -1.47
N GLY A 171 4.23 -13.14 -2.20
CA GLY A 171 3.39 -14.26 -1.77
C GLY A 171 3.96 -14.98 -0.52
N PRO A 172 3.74 -16.30 -0.39
CA PRO A 172 4.16 -17.05 0.78
C PRO A 172 5.61 -16.76 1.16
N MET A 173 5.87 -16.41 2.42
CA MET A 173 7.20 -16.22 3.02
C MET A 173 7.98 -17.54 3.14
N THR A 174 7.98 -18.36 2.08
CA THR A 174 8.54 -19.71 2.09
C THR A 174 10.03 -19.74 1.80
N ASP A 175 10.59 -18.77 1.07
CA ASP A 175 12.04 -18.67 0.85
C ASP A 175 12.44 -17.24 0.47
N LEU A 176 13.00 -16.48 1.43
CA LEU A 176 13.57 -15.15 1.19
C LEU A 176 14.87 -15.28 0.39
N THR A 177 14.76 -15.28 -0.93
CA THR A 177 15.89 -14.96 -1.82
C THR A 177 15.66 -13.55 -2.35
N ILE A 178 16.15 -12.54 -1.63
CA ILE A 178 16.17 -11.17 -2.17
C ILE A 178 17.23 -11.15 -3.28
N VAL A 179 16.81 -10.95 -4.52
CA VAL A 179 17.73 -10.70 -5.63
C VAL A 179 18.28 -9.30 -5.43
N SER A 180 19.55 -9.24 -5.03
CA SER A 180 20.37 -8.03 -4.89
C SER A 180 20.52 -7.27 -6.20
#